data_AF-A0A2M6XCP3-F1
#
_entry.id   AF-A0A2M6XCP3-F1
#
_cell.length_a   1.000
_cell.length_b   1.000
_cell.length_c   1.000
_cell.angle_alpha   90.00
_cell.angle_beta   90.00
_cell.angle_gamma   90.00
#
_symmetry.space_group_name_H-M   'P 1'
#
loop_
_entity.id
_entity.type
_entity.pdbx_description
1 polymer ?
#
loop_
_entity_poly.entity_id
_entity_poly.type
_entity_poly.pdbx_seq_one_letter_code
_entity_poly.pdbx_strand_id
1 'polypeptide(L)'
;MSFIFLDESGDLGFNPQKQSSKYLSATDSSIMAICLNKSRVHTKLQDEKHVLYNYVTNILLDRILSKKLISGNEKILLIVSKRETNRFLNDNFTFYLKNQAKLNHNILIDVAIKTPAEEKALQVVDFVSWSLFKKYESQNTEYYGIFKKLVVEENMLFPLK
;
A
#
# COMPACT_ATOMS: atom_id res chain seq x y z
N MET A 1 -3.17 4.49 18.97
CA MET A 1 -1.95 4.15 18.20
C MET A 1 -2.44 3.56 16.91
N SER A 2 -2.11 4.18 15.79
CA SER A 2 -2.66 3.82 14.50
C SER A 2 -1.64 3.03 13.68
N PHE A 3 -2.10 2.00 12.98
CA PHE A 3 -1.28 1.14 12.15
C PHE A 3 -1.68 1.31 10.69
N ILE A 4 -0.70 1.50 9.82
CA ILE A 4 -0.89 1.48 8.38
C ILE A 4 -0.11 0.29 7.84
N PHE A 5 -0.77 -0.58 7.09
CA PHE A 5 -0.12 -1.72 6.44
C PHE A 5 -0.11 -1.47 4.94
N LEU A 6 1.03 -1.69 4.29
CA LEU A 6 1.23 -1.37 2.89
C LEU A 6 1.87 -2.52 2.14
N ASP A 7 1.27 -2.87 1.00
CA ASP A 7 1.81 -3.82 0.03
C ASP A 7 1.49 -3.36 -1.41
N GLU A 8 2.25 -3.88 -2.37
CA GLU A 8 1.96 -3.73 -3.81
C GLU A 8 1.74 -5.11 -4.42
N SER A 9 0.75 -5.23 -5.30
CA SER A 9 0.56 -6.43 -6.10
C SER A 9 1.80 -6.71 -6.97
N GLY A 10 2.45 -7.86 -6.74
CA GLY A 10 3.52 -8.37 -7.61
C GLY A 10 2.99 -8.99 -8.91
N ASP A 11 3.85 -9.10 -9.93
CA ASP A 11 3.47 -9.64 -11.25
C ASP A 11 3.20 -11.15 -11.27
N LEU A 12 3.58 -11.96 -10.27
CA LEU A 12 3.32 -13.42 -10.30
C LEU A 12 3.18 -14.04 -8.90
N GLY A 13 2.14 -14.86 -8.70
CA GLY A 13 2.20 -16.00 -7.78
C GLY A 13 1.29 -16.03 -6.55
N PHE A 14 0.33 -15.10 -6.38
CA PHE A 14 -0.62 -15.22 -5.27
C PHE A 14 -1.49 -16.48 -5.45
N ASN A 15 -1.44 -17.38 -4.45
CA ASN A 15 -2.30 -18.55 -4.38
C ASN A 15 -3.44 -18.28 -3.38
N PRO A 16 -4.69 -18.08 -3.86
CA PRO A 16 -5.84 -17.75 -3.01
C PRO A 16 -6.23 -18.85 -2.03
N GLN A 17 -5.68 -20.07 -2.15
CA GLN A 17 -5.92 -21.16 -1.20
C GLN A 17 -5.25 -20.92 0.18
N LYS A 18 -4.33 -19.96 0.31
CA LYS A 18 -3.73 -19.58 1.61
C LYS A 18 -4.60 -18.54 2.35
N GLN A 19 -5.71 -18.99 2.93
CA GLN A 19 -6.48 -18.46 4.09
C GLN A 19 -6.42 -16.96 4.49
N SER A 20 -6.30 -15.99 3.59
CA SER A 20 -6.25 -14.55 3.93
C SER A 20 -7.63 -13.93 4.19
N SER A 21 -8.70 -14.48 3.59
CA SER A 21 -10.05 -13.89 3.64
C SER A 21 -10.70 -13.88 5.03
N LYS A 22 -10.29 -14.78 5.93
CA LYS A 22 -10.84 -14.85 7.30
C LYS A 22 -10.49 -13.62 8.15
N TYR A 23 -9.35 -12.99 7.89
CA TYR A 23 -8.82 -11.92 8.74
C TYR A 23 -9.46 -10.54 8.49
N LEU A 24 -10.19 -10.34 7.39
CA LEU A 24 -10.81 -9.05 7.04
C LEU A 24 -12.15 -8.79 7.77
N SER A 25 -12.74 -9.81 8.38
CA SER A 25 -14.11 -9.74 8.89
C SER A 25 -14.26 -9.18 10.32
N ALA A 26 -13.16 -8.89 11.01
CA ALA A 26 -13.16 -8.67 12.47
C ALA A 26 -12.54 -7.34 12.94
N THR A 27 -12.25 -6.39 12.05
CA THR A 27 -11.52 -5.15 12.43
C THR A 27 -12.18 -3.88 11.89
N ASP A 28 -12.19 -2.81 12.70
CA ASP A 28 -12.46 -1.45 12.25
C ASP A 28 -11.29 -1.01 11.35
N SER A 29 -11.40 -1.29 10.06
CA SER A 29 -10.32 -1.07 9.10
C SER A 29 -10.84 -0.42 7.84
N SER A 30 -10.01 0.45 7.28
CA SER A 30 -10.28 1.16 6.02
C SER A 30 -9.20 0.82 5.02
N ILE A 31 -9.59 0.63 3.75
CA ILE A 31 -8.70 0.31 2.64
C ILE A 31 -8.64 1.52 1.72
N MET A 32 -7.42 1.98 1.44
CA MET A 32 -7.14 2.96 0.40
C MET A 32 -6.20 2.33 -0.63
N ALA A 33 -6.51 2.49 -1.91
CA ALA A 33 -5.74 1.90 -2.99
C ALA A 33 -5.45 2.91 -4.10
N ILE A 34 -4.26 2.77 -4.69
CA ILE A 34 -3.87 3.45 -5.91
C ILE A 34 -3.50 2.39 -6.95
N CYS A 35 -4.17 2.45 -8.10
CA CYS A 35 -3.87 1.59 -9.25
C CYS A 35 -3.08 2.39 -10.28
N LEU A 36 -1.85 1.96 -10.56
CA LEU A 36 -0.94 2.66 -11.46
C LEU A 36 -1.02 2.09 -12.87
N ASN A 37 -1.34 2.93 -13.85
CA ASN A 37 -1.17 2.57 -15.26
C ASN A 37 0.31 2.68 -15.68
N LYS A 38 1.05 1.57 -15.56
CA LYS A 38 2.50 1.50 -15.87
C LYS A 38 2.84 1.93 -17.30
N SER A 39 1.97 1.66 -18.28
CA SER A 39 2.21 2.02 -19.70
C SER A 39 2.29 3.54 -19.96
N ARG A 40 1.77 4.34 -19.03
CA ARG A 40 1.70 5.81 -19.15
C ARG A 40 2.68 6.53 -18.23
N VAL A 41 3.48 5.79 -17.48
CA VAL A 41 4.61 6.37 -16.75
C VAL A 41 5.68 6.68 -17.78
N HIS A 42 5.53 7.80 -18.47
CA HIS A 42 6.54 8.30 -19.40
C HIS A 42 7.80 8.66 -18.58
N THR A 43 8.97 8.12 -18.94
CA THR A 43 10.37 8.49 -18.55
C THR A 43 11.20 7.32 -17.97
N LYS A 44 12.49 7.60 -17.71
CA LYS A 44 13.46 6.81 -16.91
C LYS A 44 12.91 6.26 -15.58
N LEU A 45 11.84 6.87 -15.03
CA LEU A 45 11.17 6.40 -13.81
C LEU A 45 10.58 4.99 -13.97
N GLN A 46 10.23 4.56 -15.18
CA GLN A 46 9.81 3.19 -15.45
C GLN A 46 10.97 2.19 -15.26
N ASP A 47 12.19 2.60 -15.60
CA ASP A 47 13.41 1.79 -15.45
C ASP A 47 13.88 1.77 -13.98
N GLU A 48 13.61 2.84 -13.23
CA GLU A 48 13.93 2.97 -11.80
C GLU A 48 12.75 2.55 -10.91
N LYS A 49 12.41 1.26 -10.94
CA LYS A 49 11.26 0.68 -10.20
C LYS A 49 11.15 1.11 -8.73
N HIS A 50 12.28 1.21 -8.03
CA HIS A 50 12.34 1.64 -6.64
C HIS A 50 11.95 3.10 -6.45
N VAL A 51 12.33 4.00 -7.36
CA VAL A 51 11.95 5.42 -7.31
C VAL A 51 10.46 5.58 -7.58
N LEU A 52 9.93 4.87 -8.57
CA LEU A 52 8.50 4.88 -8.87
C LEU A 52 7.66 4.38 -7.69
N TYR A 53 8.09 3.30 -7.04
CA TYR A 53 7.45 2.79 -5.84
C TYR A 53 7.46 3.80 -4.68
N ASN A 54 8.60 4.43 -4.42
CA ASN A 54 8.72 5.46 -3.38
C ASN A 54 7.75 6.62 -3.65
N TYR A 55 7.68 7.07 -4.91
CA TYR A 55 6.79 8.14 -5.35
C TYR A 55 5.31 7.80 -5.13
N VAL A 56 4.87 6.63 -5.62
CA VAL A 56 3.47 6.20 -5.47
C VAL A 56 3.10 5.97 -4.01
N THR A 57 4.00 5.38 -3.23
CA THR A 57 3.81 5.18 -1.79
C THR A 57 3.64 6.51 -1.05
N ASN A 58 4.43 7.53 -1.41
CA ASN A 58 4.29 8.86 -0.83
C ASN A 58 2.94 9.50 -1.15
N ILE A 59 2.45 9.37 -2.40
CA ILE A 59 1.11 9.85 -2.77
C ILE A 59 0.03 9.16 -1.92
N LEU A 60 0.14 7.84 -1.73
CA LEU A 60 -0.83 7.10 -0.93
C LEU A 60 -0.81 7.55 0.53
N LEU A 61 0.37 7.67 1.13
CA LEU A 61 0.55 8.14 2.50
C LEU A 61 0.01 9.57 2.67
N ASP A 62 0.34 10.48 1.77
CA ASP A 62 -0.13 11.86 1.78
C ASP A 62 -1.66 11.96 1.78
N ARG A 63 -2.34 11.11 1.00
CA ARG A 63 -3.81 11.03 0.97
C ARG A 63 -4.41 10.49 2.27
N ILE A 64 -3.81 9.45 2.85
CA ILE A 64 -4.24 8.88 4.14
C ILE A 64 -4.18 9.96 5.22
N LEU A 65 -3.07 10.71 5.28
CA LEU A 65 -2.86 11.76 6.28
C LEU A 65 -3.79 12.96 6.02
N SER A 66 -3.92 13.41 4.77
CA SER A 66 -4.78 14.53 4.37
C SER A 66 -6.26 14.31 4.71
N LYS A 67 -6.76 13.08 4.54
CA LYS A 67 -8.16 12.74 4.83
C LYS A 67 -8.46 12.61 6.32
N LYS A 68 -7.46 12.75 7.19
CA LYS A 68 -7.59 12.60 8.64
C LYS A 68 -8.32 11.30 9.03
N LEU A 69 -8.07 10.22 8.27
CA LEU A 69 -8.54 8.88 8.61
C LEU A 69 -7.93 8.40 9.93
N ILE A 70 -6.83 9.02 10.33
CA ILE A 70 -6.11 8.80 11.57
C ILE A 70 -6.22 10.07 12.42
N SER A 71 -6.59 9.91 13.69
CA SER A 71 -6.66 11.01 14.66
C SER A 71 -5.28 11.65 14.86
N GLY A 72 -5.20 12.99 14.72
CA GLY A 72 -3.94 13.73 14.66
C GLY A 72 -3.01 13.66 15.88
N ASN A 73 -3.47 13.12 17.01
CA ASN A 73 -2.66 12.97 18.23
C ASN A 73 -2.08 11.57 18.42
N GLU A 74 -2.38 10.63 17.54
CA GLU A 74 -1.89 9.25 17.67
C GLU A 74 -0.56 9.05 16.96
N LYS A 75 0.35 8.32 17.62
CA LYS A 75 1.53 7.76 16.96
C LYS A 75 1.09 6.83 15.83
N ILE A 76 1.75 6.94 14.67
CA ILE A 76 1.48 6.14 13.48
C ILE A 76 2.68 5.22 13.22
N LEU A 77 2.41 3.92 13.13
CA LEU A 77 3.37 2.93 12.66
C LEU A 77 2.96 2.44 11.27
N LEU A 78 3.75 2.80 10.27
CA LEU A 78 3.64 2.30 8.91
C LEU A 78 4.46 1.01 8.77
N ILE A 79 3.79 -0.10 8.51
CA ILE A 79 4.42 -1.40 8.27
C ILE A 79 4.33 -1.73 6.78
N VAL A 80 5.48 -1.84 6.13
CA VAL A 80 5.60 -2.04 4.69
C VAL A 80 6.12 -3.44 4.40
N SER A 81 5.52 -4.11 3.43
CA SER A 81 5.99 -5.40 2.93
C SER A 81 7.40 -5.28 2.34
N LYS A 82 8.30 -6.17 2.75
CA LYS A 82 9.70 -6.15 2.34
C LYS A 82 9.84 -6.50 0.86
N ARG A 83 10.30 -5.52 0.07
CA ARG A 83 10.65 -5.69 -1.35
C ARG A 83 12.15 -5.74 -1.61
N GLU A 84 12.91 -4.84 -1.01
CA GLU A 84 14.34 -4.72 -1.24
C GLU A 84 15.14 -5.47 -0.17
N THR A 85 16.17 -6.21 -0.59
CA THR A 85 17.15 -6.80 0.33
C THR A 85 18.25 -5.80 0.69
N ASN A 86 18.45 -4.77 -0.14
CA ASN A 86 19.45 -3.75 0.06
C ASN A 86 19.04 -2.81 1.21
N ARG A 87 19.83 -2.83 2.30
CA ARG A 87 19.62 -1.99 3.47
C ARG A 87 19.61 -0.49 3.15
N PHE A 88 20.49 -0.02 2.27
CA PHE A 88 20.57 1.39 1.90
C PHE A 88 19.29 1.87 1.21
N LEU A 89 18.71 1.06 0.32
CA LEU A 89 17.43 1.38 -0.32
C LEU A 89 16.28 1.46 0.70
N ASN A 90 16.25 0.51 1.64
CA ASN A 90 15.28 0.45 2.72
C ASN A 90 15.38 1.65 3.69
N ASP A 91 16.60 2.03 4.06
CA ASP A 91 16.87 3.16 4.94
C ASP A 91 16.49 4.49 4.25
N ASN A 92 16.84 4.66 2.97
CA ASN A 92 16.45 5.83 2.18
C ASN A 92 14.94 5.95 2.01
N PHE A 93 14.26 4.85 1.72
CA PHE A 93 12.80 4.81 1.61
C PHE A 93 12.13 5.21 2.92
N THR A 94 12.60 4.64 4.04
CA THR A 94 12.09 4.96 5.39
C THR A 94 12.31 6.44 5.71
N PHE A 95 13.51 6.96 5.49
CA PHE A 95 13.85 8.36 5.74
C PHE A 95 12.99 9.31 4.88
N TYR A 96 12.83 8.98 3.61
CA TYR A 96 12.01 9.74 2.68
C TYR A 96 10.56 9.87 3.17
N LEU A 97 9.89 8.77 3.51
CA LEU A 97 8.50 8.81 3.98
C LEU A 97 8.34 9.56 5.31
N LYS A 98 9.26 9.35 6.27
CA LYS A 98 9.24 10.07 7.55
C LYS A 98 9.34 11.58 7.33
N ASN A 99 10.22 12.01 6.44
CA ASN A 99 10.37 13.43 6.14
C ASN A 99 9.16 14.00 5.41
N GLN A 100 8.58 13.29 4.44
CA GLN A 100 7.40 13.76 3.72
C GLN A 100 6.20 13.93 4.67
N ALA A 101 5.95 12.96 5.55
CA ALA A 101 4.89 13.07 6.57
C ALA A 101 5.11 14.27 7.52
N LYS A 102 6.37 14.49 7.94
CA LYS A 102 6.72 15.61 8.81
C LYS A 102 6.59 16.96 8.09
N LEU A 103 7.07 17.08 6.86
CA LEU A 103 7.09 18.33 6.10
C LEU A 103 5.68 18.75 5.66
N ASN A 104 4.87 17.81 5.17
CA ASN A 104 3.59 18.14 4.54
C ASN A 104 2.42 18.14 5.55
N HIS A 105 2.51 17.33 6.62
CA HIS A 105 1.42 17.16 7.58
C HIS A 105 1.80 17.50 9.03
N ASN A 106 3.08 17.79 9.31
CA ASN A 106 3.60 17.95 10.67
C ASN A 106 3.34 16.73 11.58
N ILE A 107 3.34 15.53 10.98
CA ILE A 107 3.10 14.27 11.68
C ILE A 107 4.40 13.47 11.75
N LEU A 108 4.70 12.92 12.93
CA LEU A 108 5.80 11.98 13.12
C LEU A 108 5.28 10.55 12.94
N ILE A 109 5.89 9.82 12.01
CA ILE A 109 5.59 8.41 11.78
C ILE A 109 6.83 7.54 12.01
N ASP A 110 6.60 6.30 12.41
CA ASP A 110 7.59 5.24 12.31
C ASP A 110 7.30 4.34 11.12
N VAL A 111 8.37 3.83 10.51
CA VAL A 111 8.28 2.93 9.35
C VAL A 111 9.05 1.67 9.70
N ALA A 112 8.40 0.52 9.53
CA ALA A 112 8.99 -0.79 9.72
C ALA A 112 8.82 -1.62 8.45
N ILE A 113 9.91 -2.19 7.95
CA ILE A 113 9.88 -3.06 6.77
C ILE A 113 9.93 -4.50 7.26
N LYS A 114 8.90 -5.28 6.91
CA LYS A 114 8.70 -6.65 7.42
C LYS A 114 8.28 -7.61 6.32
N THR A 115 8.52 -8.89 6.52
CA THR A 115 7.99 -9.96 5.67
C THR A 115 6.60 -10.39 6.15
N PRO A 116 5.78 -11.04 5.30
CA PRO A 116 4.49 -11.60 5.72
C PRO A 116 4.58 -12.72 6.78
N ALA A 117 5.78 -13.25 7.04
CA ALA A 117 6.03 -14.18 8.14
C ALA A 117 6.22 -13.45 9.49
N GLU A 118 6.79 -12.25 9.46
CA GLU A 118 7.01 -11.38 10.63
C GLU A 118 5.76 -10.57 11.00
N GLU A 119 4.88 -10.29 10.03
CA GLU A 119 3.63 -9.56 10.24
C GLU A 119 2.49 -10.17 9.41
N LYS A 120 1.54 -10.83 10.07
CA LYS A 120 0.43 -11.53 9.39
C LYS A 120 -0.51 -10.57 8.67
N ALA A 121 -0.65 -9.34 9.16
CA ALA A 121 -1.47 -8.32 8.49
C ALA A 121 -0.96 -8.01 7.07
N LEU A 122 0.33 -8.20 6.78
CA LEU A 122 0.85 -8.07 5.42
C LEU A 122 0.26 -9.12 4.47
N GLN A 123 -0.08 -10.33 4.93
CA GLN A 123 -0.77 -11.33 4.09
C GLN A 123 -2.18 -10.87 3.70
N VAL A 124 -2.81 -10.05 4.54
CA VAL A 124 -4.12 -9.47 4.28
C VAL A 124 -4.01 -8.38 3.22
N VAL A 125 -3.04 -7.47 3.35
CA VAL A 125 -2.85 -6.39 2.38
C VAL A 125 -2.34 -6.92 1.04
N ASP A 126 -1.49 -7.97 1.04
CA ASP A 126 -1.11 -8.72 -0.17
C ASP A 126 -2.35 -9.23 -0.89
N PHE A 127 -3.26 -9.93 -0.19
CA PHE A 127 -4.52 -10.40 -0.75
C PHE A 127 -5.40 -9.26 -1.30
N VAL A 128 -5.50 -8.13 -0.60
CA VAL A 128 -6.26 -6.96 -1.06
C VAL A 128 -5.66 -6.41 -2.36
N SER A 129 -4.35 -6.22 -2.41
CA SER A 129 -3.65 -5.70 -3.58
C SER A 129 -3.77 -6.64 -4.79
N TRP A 130 -3.62 -7.95 -4.58
CA TRP A 130 -3.83 -8.96 -5.62
C TRP A 130 -5.28 -8.99 -6.11
N SER A 131 -6.26 -8.87 -5.22
CA SER A 131 -7.68 -8.87 -5.60
C SER A 131 -8.04 -7.65 -6.45
N LEU A 132 -7.46 -6.48 -6.13
CA LEU A 132 -7.56 -5.28 -6.96
C LEU A 132 -6.90 -5.49 -8.33
N PHE A 133 -5.70 -6.07 -8.37
CA PHE A 133 -5.04 -6.43 -9.63
C PHE A 133 -5.91 -7.35 -10.49
N LYS A 134 -6.51 -8.41 -9.93
CA LYS A 134 -7.42 -9.31 -10.65
C LYS A 134 -8.69 -8.62 -11.17
N LYS A 135 -9.23 -7.67 -10.41
CA LYS A 135 -10.36 -6.83 -10.83
C LYS A 135 -10.00 -6.03 -12.09
N TYR A 136 -8.83 -5.41 -12.15
CA TYR A 136 -8.44 -4.56 -13.28
C TYR A 136 -7.94 -5.37 -14.49
N GLU A 137 -7.10 -6.37 -14.26
CA GLU A 137 -6.44 -7.13 -15.34
C GLU A 137 -7.32 -8.24 -15.93
N SER A 138 -8.26 -8.78 -15.16
CA SER A 138 -9.08 -9.92 -15.58
C SER A 138 -10.57 -9.71 -15.40
N GLN A 139 -11.01 -8.50 -15.03
CA GLN A 139 -12.42 -8.17 -14.71
C GLN A 139 -13.05 -9.07 -13.63
N ASN A 140 -12.23 -9.84 -12.89
CA ASN A 140 -12.71 -10.72 -11.85
C ASN A 140 -12.86 -9.94 -10.55
N THR A 141 -14.11 -9.70 -10.15
CA THR A 141 -14.46 -8.92 -8.96
C THR A 141 -14.85 -9.77 -7.75
N GLU A 142 -14.78 -11.10 -7.86
CA GLU A 142 -15.19 -12.04 -6.79
C GLU A 142 -14.47 -11.74 -5.47
N TYR A 143 -13.14 -11.68 -5.53
CA TYR A 143 -12.31 -11.43 -4.35
C TYR A 143 -12.41 -9.98 -3.85
N TYR A 144 -12.51 -9.02 -4.76
CA TYR A 144 -12.77 -7.61 -4.40
C TYR A 144 -14.10 -7.46 -3.64
N GLY A 145 -15.11 -8.25 -4.00
CA GLY A 145 -16.41 -8.26 -3.34
C GLY A 145 -16.36 -8.54 -1.84
N ILE A 146 -15.32 -9.26 -1.37
CA ILE A 146 -15.14 -9.63 0.04
C ILE A 146 -14.87 -8.40 0.92
N PHE A 147 -14.09 -7.43 0.43
CA PHE A 147 -13.67 -6.25 1.21
C PHE A 147 -14.15 -4.92 0.66
N LYS A 148 -14.93 -4.89 -0.43
CA LYS A 148 -15.40 -3.66 -1.08
C LYS A 148 -16.02 -2.63 -0.13
N LYS A 149 -16.68 -3.08 0.95
CA LYS A 149 -17.30 -2.21 1.96
C LYS A 149 -16.30 -1.45 2.82
N LEU A 150 -15.06 -1.93 2.90
CA LEU A 150 -13.96 -1.33 3.65
C LEU A 150 -13.17 -0.33 2.79
N VAL A 151 -13.39 -0.32 1.46
CA VAL A 151 -12.67 0.55 0.53
C VAL A 151 -13.24 1.97 0.65
N VAL A 152 -12.45 2.88 1.22
CA VAL A 152 -12.81 4.29 1.35
C VAL A 152 -12.36 5.12 0.16
N GLU A 153 -11.35 4.64 -0.58
CA GLU A 153 -10.86 5.26 -1.79
C GLU A 153 -10.09 4.25 -2.64
N GLU A 154 -10.35 4.28 -3.94
CA GLU A 154 -9.65 3.52 -4.95
C GLU A 154 -9.47 4.43 -6.16
N ASN A 155 -8.22 4.78 -6.49
CA ASN A 155 -7.93 5.79 -7.51
C ASN A 155 -6.94 5.28 -8.54
N MET A 156 -7.19 5.61 -9.82
CA MET A 156 -6.23 5.36 -10.89
C MET A 156 -5.24 6.52 -11.02
N LEU A 157 -3.95 6.20 -11.02
CA LEU A 157 -2.90 7.13 -11.45
C LEU A 157 -2.61 6.90 -12.93
N PHE A 158 -2.58 8.00 -13.68
CA PHE A 158 -2.44 8.04 -15.14
C PHE A 158 -3.57 7.28 -15.89
N PRO A 159 -4.87 7.53 -15.59
CA PRO A 159 -6.00 6.85 -16.26
C PRO A 159 -6.11 7.23 -17.74
N LEU A 160 -6.62 6.34 -18.59
CA LEU A 160 -6.94 6.66 -19.99
C LEU A 160 -7.95 7.83 -20.02
N LYS A 161 -7.69 8.85 -20.86
CA LYS A 161 -8.59 9.99 -21.05
C LYS A 161 -9.88 9.55 -21.74
#